data_AF-A0A5D4UM18-F1
#
_entry.id   AF-A0A5D4UM18-F1
#
_cell.length_a   1.000
_cell.length_b   1.000
_cell.length_c   1.000
_cell.angle_alpha   90.00
_cell.angle_beta   90.00
_cell.angle_gamma   90.00
#
_symmetry.space_group_name_H-M   'P 1'
#
loop_
_entity.id
_entity.type
_entity.pdbx_description
1 polymer ?
#
loop_
_entity_poly.entity_id
_entity_poly.type
_entity_poly.pdbx_seq_one_letter_code
_entity_poly.pdbx_strand_id
1 'polypeptide(L)' 'MLKKLRKTISIIVLALSLYGLISNNNELLPFTMAGLAVLMVIMGAEDLQKDRKSYRSYLFFGVAAFLLMVFIQGFIY' A
#
# COMPACT_ATOMS: atom_id res chain seq x y z
N MET A 1 -0.60 17.80 -2.36
CA MET A 1 -1.77 17.00 -2.80
C MET A 1 -1.64 15.54 -2.36
N LEU A 2 -0.47 14.91 -2.54
CA LEU A 2 -0.17 13.56 -2.06
C LEU A 2 -0.55 13.31 -0.58
N LYS A 3 -0.30 14.27 0.32
CA LYS A 3 -0.66 14.11 1.75
C LYS A 3 -2.14 13.87 2.01
N LYS A 4 -3.02 14.54 1.25
CA LYS A 4 -4.48 14.35 1.37
C LYS A 4 -4.86 12.98 0.82
N LEU A 5 -4.34 12.64 -0.36
CA LEU A 5 -4.55 11.35 -1.01
C LEU A 5 -4.08 10.18 -0.12
N ARG A 6 -2.90 10.29 0.48
CA ARG A 6 -2.36 9.35 1.46
C ARG A 6 -3.34 9.11 2.60
N LYS A 7 -3.86 10.19 3.19
CA LYS A 7 -4.80 10.10 4.32
C LYS A 7 -6.08 9.36 3.93
N THR A 8 -6.66 9.69 2.78
CA THR A 8 -7.87 9.04 2.27
C THR A 8 -7.64 7.56 2.00
N ILE A 9 -6.55 7.20 1.32
CA ILE A 9 -6.22 5.80 1.02
C ILE A 9 -5.91 5.03 2.30
N SER A 10 -5.20 5.62 3.27
CA SER A 10 -4.92 4.98 4.55
C SER A 10 -6.20 4.62 5.30
N ILE A 11 -7.22 5.49 5.26
CA ILE A 11 -8.52 5.20 5.89
C ILE A 11 -9.22 4.03 5.19
N ILE A 12 -9.20 3.99 3.86
CA ILE A 12 -9.81 2.92 3.07
C ILE A 12 -9.12 1.58 3.33
N VAL A 13 -7.78 1.54 3.30
CA VAL A 13 -6.99 0.34 3.57
C VAL A 13 -7.24 -0.16 4.99
N LEU A 14 -7.31 0.74 5.98
CA LEU A 14 -7.56 0.38 7.37
C LEU A 14 -8.98 -0.21 7.54
N ALA A 15 -9.98 0.38 6.88
CA ALA A 15 -11.34 -0.16 6.89
C ALA A 15 -11.41 -1.55 6.24
N LEU A 16 -10.74 -1.75 5.09
CA LEU A 16 -10.66 -3.04 4.42
C LEU A 16 -9.96 -4.10 5.29
N SER A 17 -8.85 -3.74 5.95
CA SER A 17 -8.13 -4.65 6.84
C SER A 17 -8.95 -5.05 8.05
N LEU A 18 -9.66 -4.10 8.69
CA LEU A 18 -10.56 -4.40 9.80
C LEU A 18 -11.72 -5.29 9.36
N TYR A 19 -12.32 -4.99 8.20
CA TYR A 19 -13.41 -5.79 7.68
C TYR A 19 -12.97 -7.22 7.34
N GLY A 20 -11.83 -7.38 6.67
CA GLY A 20 -11.24 -8.70 6.38
C GLY A 20 -10.96 -9.50 7.66
N LEU A 21 -10.43 -8.85 8.70
CA LEU A 21 -10.14 -9.48 9.98
C LEU A 21 -11.43 -9.94 10.70
N ILE A 22 -12.45 -9.09 10.77
CA ILE A 22 -13.71 -9.39 11.45
C ILE A 22 -14.51 -10.45 10.69
N SER A 23 -14.55 -10.36 9.36
CA SER A 23 -15.26 -11.32 8.50
C SER A 23 -14.51 -12.63 8.32
N ASN A 24 -13.25 -12.72 8.81
CA ASN A 24 -12.33 -13.83 8.58
C ASN A 24 -12.22 -14.20 7.09
N ASN A 25 -12.38 -13.20 6.22
CA ASN A 25 -12.42 -13.37 4.78
C ASN A 25 -11.04 -13.04 4.19
N ASN A 26 -10.27 -14.10 3.94
CA ASN A 26 -8.94 -14.00 3.35
C ASN A 26 -8.96 -13.55 1.89
N GLU A 27 -10.10 -13.55 1.21
CA GLU A 27 -10.23 -13.03 -0.17
C GLU A 27 -10.04 -11.51 -0.23
N LEU A 28 -10.20 -10.81 0.90
CA LEU A 28 -9.92 -9.37 1.01
C LEU A 28 -8.42 -9.06 1.24
N LEU A 29 -7.63 -10.07 1.58
CA LEU A 29 -6.21 -9.91 1.88
C LEU A 29 -5.40 -9.43 0.65
N PRO A 30 -5.61 -9.95 -0.57
CA PRO A 30 -4.98 -9.39 -1.77
C PRO A 30 -5.36 -7.91 -1.99
N PHE A 31 -6.63 -7.54 -1.83
CA PHE A 31 -7.09 -6.16 -2.02
C PHE A 31 -6.48 -5.19 -0.99
N THR A 32 -6.34 -5.61 0.26
CA THR A 32 -5.63 -4.82 1.28
C THR A 32 -4.15 -4.67 0.95
N MET A 33 -3.47 -5.72 0.46
CA MET A 33 -2.08 -5.65 0.00
C MET A 33 -1.91 -4.70 -1.19
N ALA A 34 -2.84 -4.70 -2.15
CA ALA A 34 -2.85 -3.76 -3.26
C ALA A 34 -2.99 -2.30 -2.78
N GLY A 35 -3.90 -2.04 -1.83
CA GLY A 35 -4.06 -0.73 -1.22
C GLY A 35 -2.82 -0.26 -0.46
N LEU A 36 -2.15 -1.18 0.27
CA LEU A 36 -0.87 -0.91 0.92
C LEU A 36 0.25 -0.61 -0.09
N ALA A 37 0.28 -1.29 -1.23
CA ALA A 37 1.25 -1.02 -2.29
C ALA A 37 1.12 0.42 -2.79
N VAL A 38 -0.11 0.88 -3.04
CA VAL A 38 -0.39 2.26 -3.45
C VAL A 38 0.06 3.27 -2.38
N LEU A 39 -0.17 2.97 -1.09
CA LEU A 39 0.31 3.81 0.01
C LEU A 39 1.83 3.92 0.03
N MET A 40 2.54 2.82 -0.20
CA MET A 40 4.00 2.79 -0.25
C MET A 40 4.53 3.60 -1.44
N VAL A 41 3.91 3.52 -2.62
CA VAL A 41 4.25 4.37 -3.77
C VAL A 41 4.06 5.86 -3.43
N ILE A 42 2.95 6.22 -2.79
CA ILE A 42 2.66 7.61 -2.41
C ILE A 42 3.68 8.11 -1.39
N MET A 43 4.05 7.31 -0.38
CA MET A 43 5.06 7.67 0.61
C MET A 43 6.45 7.80 -0.03
N GLY A 44 6.83 6.88 -0.92
CA GLY A 44 8.07 6.97 -1.69
C GLY A 44 8.14 8.24 -2.53
N ALA A 45 7.05 8.59 -3.21
CA ALA A 45 6.94 9.82 -4.01
C ALA A 45 6.97 11.10 -3.16
N GLU A 46 6.33 11.10 -1.97
CA GLU A 46 6.40 12.23 -1.03
C GLU A 46 7.81 12.47 -0.51
N ASP A 47 8.52 11.40 -0.14
CA ASP A 47 9.89 11.49 0.33
C ASP A 47 10.83 11.97 -0.78
N LEU A 48 10.61 11.56 -2.04
CA LEU A 48 11.42 11.97 -3.17
C LEU A 48 11.21 13.45 -3.54
N GLN A 49 9.99 13.96 -3.31
CA GLN A 49 9.66 15.38 -3.48
C GLN A 49 10.24 16.26 -2.37
N LYS A 50 10.30 15.76 -1.13
CA LYS A 50 10.87 16.49 0.01
C LYS A 50 12.39 16.47 0.03
N ASP A 51 12.98 15.31 -0.23
CA ASP A 51 14.40 15.07 -0.13
C ASP A 51 14.84 14.23 -1.33
N ARG A 52 15.37 14.92 -2.35
CA ARG A 52 15.66 14.36 -3.68
C ARG A 52 16.64 13.17 -3.66
N LYS A 53 17.27 12.86 -2.53
CA LYS A 53 18.22 11.73 -2.36
C LYS A 53 17.92 10.87 -1.14
N SER A 54 16.66 10.74 -0.73
CA SER A 54 16.31 9.81 0.35
C SER A 54 16.38 8.36 -0.12
N TYR A 55 17.38 7.60 0.36
CA TYR A 55 17.45 6.14 0.21
C TYR A 55 16.15 5.43 0.64
N ARG A 56 15.40 6.04 1.57
CA ARG A 56 14.09 5.55 2.05
C ARG A 56 13.03 5.53 0.96
N SER A 57 13.05 6.46 -0.01
CA SER A 57 12.12 6.43 -1.14
C SER A 57 12.27 5.17 -1.97
N TYR A 58 13.51 4.75 -2.26
CA TYR A 58 13.77 3.53 -3.02
C TYR A 58 13.27 2.27 -2.29
N LEU A 59 13.43 2.23 -0.95
CA LEU A 59 12.86 1.16 -0.14
C LEU A 59 11.33 1.13 -0.24
N PHE A 60 10.65 2.29 -0.19
CA PHE A 60 9.20 2.34 -0.33
C PHE A 60 8.72 1.81 -1.70
N PHE A 61 9.42 2.13 -2.79
CA PHE A 61 9.10 1.56 -4.10
C PHE A 61 9.37 0.04 -4.16
N GLY A 62 10.44 -0.43 -3.54
CA GLY A 62 10.73 -1.87 -3.43
C GLY A 62 9.65 -2.63 -2.67
N VAL A 63 9.20 -2.10 -1.53
CA VAL A 63 8.10 -2.68 -0.75
C VAL A 63 6.79 -2.64 -1.55
N ALA A 64 6.52 -1.56 -2.28
CA ALA A 64 5.34 -1.49 -3.14
C ALA A 64 5.34 -2.58 -4.22
N ALA A 65 6.48 -2.81 -4.88
CA ALA A 65 6.61 -3.87 -5.88
C ALA A 65 6.39 -5.26 -5.28
N PHE A 66 6.94 -5.52 -4.08
CA PHE A 66 6.70 -6.78 -3.37
C PHE A 66 5.22 -6.98 -3.01
N LEU A 67 4.55 -5.93 -2.50
CA LEU A 67 3.12 -6.00 -2.18
C LEU A 67 2.24 -6.24 -3.42
N LEU A 68 2.62 -5.69 -4.58
CA LEU A 68 1.95 -6.00 -5.86
C LEU A 68 2.16 -7.45 -6.29
N MET A 69 3.35 -8.01 -6.07
CA MET A 69 3.62 -9.42 -6.33
C MET A 69 2.74 -10.32 -5.44
N VAL A 70 2.63 -9.99 -4.15
CA VAL A 70 1.74 -10.70 -3.21
C VAL A 70 0.28 -10.58 -3.63
N PHE A 71 -0.16 -9.39 -4.08
CA PHE A 71 -1.52 -9.20 -4.60
C PHE A 71 -1.79 -10.10 -5.80
N ILE A 72 -0.89 -10.13 -6.78
CA ILE A 72 -1.01 -10.99 -7.96
C ILE A 72 -1.03 -12.46 -7.56
N GLN A 73 -0.16 -12.87 -6.63
CA GLN A 73 -0.12 -14.24 -6.16
C GLN A 73 -1.44 -14.65 -5.48
N GLY A 74 -1.97 -13.83 -4.57
CA GLY A 74 -3.24 -14.13 -3.89
C GLY A 74 -4.49 -13.97 -4.77
N PHE A 75 -4.34 -13.50 -6.01
CA PHE A 75 -5.42 -13.49 -7.01
C PHE A 75 -5.33 -14.68 -7.97
N ILE A 76 -4.14 -15.21 -8.21
CA ILE A 76 -3.89 -16.33 -9.12
C ILE A 76 -3.97 -17.69 -8.41
N TYR A 77 -3.53 -17.77 -7.15
CA TYR A 77 -3.54 -18.97 -6.29
C TYR A 77 -4.54 -18.83 -5.16
#